data_AF-A0A929IEL3-F1
#
_entry.id   AF-A0A929IEL3-F1
#
_cell.length_a   1.000
_cell.length_b   1.000
_cell.length_c   1.000
_cell.angle_alpha   90.00
_cell.angle_beta   90.00
_cell.angle_gamma   90.00
#
_symmetry.space_group_name_H-M   'P 1'
#
loop_
_entity.id
_entity.type
_entity.pdbx_description
1 polymer ?
#
loop_
_entity_poly.entity_id
_entity_poly.type
_entity_poly.pdbx_seq_one_letter_code
_entity_poly.pdbx_strand_id
1 'polypeptide(L)'
;MNVLETEYENPFFCHHIEKENPGARFDFTRWWDPKRFNWTYSSFLAKYFSNHFEIWWNPESFNWRSCAALTRYCRRDFAVWWDPEKFHWNTRTVRLLTKHCGVFLDTWWDSARFPWKTDTGYLVRELSHRFDTWWNEDKFPWGTMFCNVPVEHMLVKYCSKYLPVWYPSEGFHLSEAICNLLKTECGDLKELWARDYFLYRLSK
;
A
#
# COMPACT_ATOMS: atom_id res chain seq x y z
N MET A 1 -11.23 3.27 43.51
CA MET A 1 -10.54 3.16 42.21
C MET A 1 -10.16 4.59 41.84
N ASN A 2 -8.87 4.93 41.88
CA ASN A 2 -8.42 6.31 41.71
C ASN A 2 -8.59 6.72 40.25
N VAL A 3 -9.20 7.88 39.99
CA VAL A 3 -9.48 8.40 38.63
C VAL A 3 -8.20 8.47 37.78
N LEU A 4 -7.06 8.78 38.41
CA LEU A 4 -5.72 8.83 37.79
C LEU A 4 -5.18 7.47 37.32
N GLU A 5 -5.71 6.34 37.80
CA GLU A 5 -5.27 5.02 37.35
C GLU A 5 -5.82 4.70 35.96
N THR A 6 -7.07 5.08 35.70
CA THR A 6 -7.80 4.77 34.45
C THR A 6 -7.40 5.62 33.25
N GLU A 7 -6.81 6.80 33.46
CA GLU A 7 -6.44 7.72 32.37
C GLU A 7 -5.29 7.19 31.50
N TYR A 8 -4.31 6.51 32.11
CA TYR A 8 -3.12 6.00 31.42
C TYR A 8 -3.39 4.73 30.62
N GLU A 9 -4.41 3.96 31.00
CA GLU A 9 -4.83 2.73 30.31
C GLU A 9 -5.82 3.00 29.18
N ASN A 10 -6.45 4.18 29.15
CA ASN A 10 -7.49 4.53 28.19
C ASN A 10 -6.89 5.18 26.92
N PRO A 11 -6.87 4.48 25.77
CA PRO A 11 -6.31 5.01 24.52
C PRO A 11 -7.15 6.15 23.92
N PHE A 12 -8.35 6.40 24.46
CA PHE A 12 -9.25 7.49 24.06
C PHE A 12 -9.17 8.70 25.00
N PHE A 13 -8.31 8.67 26.02
CA PHE A 13 -8.22 9.75 27.00
C PHE A 13 -8.00 11.11 26.35
N CYS A 14 -7.12 11.20 25.34
CA CYS A 14 -6.91 12.44 24.61
C CYS A 14 -8.15 12.90 23.83
N HIS A 15 -8.88 11.97 23.20
CA HIS A 15 -10.12 12.28 22.49
C HIS A 15 -11.22 12.76 23.44
N HIS A 16 -11.24 12.24 24.67
CA HIS A 16 -12.14 12.69 25.72
C HIS A 16 -11.78 14.11 26.20
N ILE A 17 -10.50 14.38 26.49
CA ILE A 17 -9.99 15.71 26.84
C ILE A 17 -10.34 16.74 25.75
N GLU A 18 -10.08 16.41 24.48
CA GLU A 18 -10.37 17.30 23.35
C GLU A 18 -11.86 17.57 23.19
N LYS A 19 -12.72 16.57 23.45
CA LYS A 19 -14.18 16.72 23.36
C LYS A 19 -14.74 17.57 24.50
N GLU A 20 -14.24 17.39 25.71
CA GLU A 20 -14.72 18.10 26.89
C GLU A 20 -14.14 19.51 27.00
N ASN A 21 -12.89 19.71 26.57
CA ASN A 21 -12.22 20.99 26.57
C ASN A 21 -11.37 21.16 25.30
N PRO A 22 -11.97 21.64 24.19
CA PRO A 22 -11.27 21.83 22.91
C PRO A 22 -10.09 22.81 22.95
N GLY A 23 -10.00 23.64 24.00
CA GLY A 23 -8.88 24.56 24.23
C GLY A 23 -7.79 24.00 25.16
N ALA A 24 -8.00 22.83 25.76
CA ALA A 24 -7.00 22.20 26.61
C ALA A 24 -5.83 21.66 25.78
N ARG A 25 -4.62 22.05 26.16
CA ARG A 25 -3.40 21.49 25.57
C ARG A 25 -3.11 20.15 26.23
N PHE A 26 -3.39 19.06 25.52
CA PHE A 26 -3.01 17.71 25.96
C PHE A 26 -1.47 17.59 25.97
N ASP A 27 -0.91 17.25 27.13
CA ASP A 27 0.52 17.01 27.28
C ASP A 27 0.80 15.50 27.24
N PHE A 28 1.20 15.03 26.06
CA PHE A 28 1.55 13.62 25.84
C PHE A 28 2.65 13.15 26.80
N THR A 29 3.66 13.98 27.09
CA THR A 29 4.80 13.56 27.93
C THR A 29 4.41 13.30 29.37
N ARG A 30 3.35 13.94 29.86
CA ARG A 30 2.80 13.70 31.19
C ARG A 30 1.90 12.46 31.23
N TRP A 31 1.13 12.23 30.18
CA TRP A 31 0.23 11.07 30.08
C TRP A 31 0.95 9.77 29.69
N TRP A 32 2.07 9.85 28.99
CA TRP A 32 2.73 8.67 28.45
C TRP A 32 3.48 7.88 29.52
N ASP A 33 3.07 6.63 29.71
CA ASP A 33 3.82 5.63 30.47
C ASP A 33 3.77 4.27 29.73
N PRO A 34 4.88 3.78 29.17
CA PRO A 34 4.91 2.53 28.40
C PRO A 34 4.58 1.29 29.23
N LYS A 35 4.74 1.33 30.56
CA LYS A 35 4.41 0.21 31.46
C LYS A 35 2.93 0.13 31.78
N ARG A 36 2.22 1.26 31.68
CA ARG A 36 0.78 1.36 31.97
C ARG A 36 -0.08 1.36 30.71
N PHE A 37 0.51 1.70 29.56
CA PHE A 37 -0.22 1.70 28.30
C PHE A 37 -0.62 0.28 27.85
N ASN A 38 -1.89 0.12 27.47
CA ASN A 38 -2.37 -1.12 26.85
C ASN A 38 -1.96 -1.18 25.36
N TRP A 39 -0.86 -1.87 25.09
CA TRP A 39 -0.27 -2.02 23.76
C TRP A 39 -1.16 -2.66 22.69
N THR A 40 -2.27 -3.31 23.06
CA THR A 40 -3.26 -3.76 22.06
C THR A 40 -3.83 -2.60 21.24
N TYR A 41 -3.82 -1.39 21.81
CA TYR A 41 -4.25 -0.14 21.20
C TYR A 41 -3.11 0.68 20.59
N SER A 42 -1.95 0.10 20.29
CA SER A 42 -0.80 0.84 19.73
C SER A 42 -1.11 1.60 18.42
N SER A 43 -2.17 1.24 17.68
CA SER A 43 -2.66 2.02 16.54
C SER A 43 -3.05 3.46 16.90
N PHE A 44 -3.49 3.71 18.13
CA PHE A 44 -3.83 5.05 18.61
C PHE A 44 -2.60 5.94 18.73
N LEU A 45 -1.49 5.39 19.23
CA LEU A 45 -0.21 6.10 19.29
C LEU A 45 0.24 6.53 17.90
N ALA A 46 0.17 5.62 16.92
CA ALA A 46 0.48 5.97 15.54
C ALA A 46 -0.45 7.05 14.98
N LYS A 47 -1.76 6.97 15.25
CA LYS A 47 -2.74 7.90 14.67
C LYS A 47 -2.72 9.31 15.26
N TYR A 48 -2.63 9.41 16.59
CA TYR A 48 -2.79 10.67 17.31
C TYR A 48 -1.47 11.25 17.82
N PHE A 49 -0.45 10.41 17.97
CA PHE A 49 0.84 10.78 18.55
C PHE A 49 2.02 10.46 17.65
N SER A 50 1.83 10.43 16.32
CA SER A 50 2.94 10.27 15.36
C SER A 50 4.01 11.36 15.43
N ASN A 51 3.70 12.51 16.03
CA ASN A 51 4.69 13.57 16.29
C ASN A 51 5.59 13.31 17.52
N HIS A 52 5.31 12.27 18.29
CA HIS A 52 6.10 11.81 19.43
C HIS A 52 6.61 10.37 19.20
N PHE A 53 6.80 10.00 17.93
CA PHE A 53 7.09 8.64 17.52
C PHE A 53 8.28 8.05 18.27
N GLU A 54 9.37 8.82 18.37
CA GLU A 54 10.59 8.48 19.08
C GLU A 54 10.41 8.21 20.58
N ILE A 55 9.34 8.71 21.19
CA ILE A 55 9.07 8.57 22.62
C ILE A 55 8.33 7.26 22.93
N TRP A 56 7.36 6.89 22.09
CA TRP A 56 6.55 5.70 22.33
C TRP A 56 6.93 4.50 21.47
N TRP A 57 7.74 4.66 20.44
CA TRP A 57 8.08 3.56 19.55
C TRP A 57 8.87 2.48 20.30
N ASN A 58 8.31 1.28 20.32
CA ASN A 58 8.99 0.07 20.76
C ASN A 58 8.53 -1.11 19.89
N PRO A 59 9.40 -1.69 19.04
CA PRO A 59 9.02 -2.76 18.13
C PRO A 59 8.67 -4.08 18.83
N GLU A 60 9.08 -4.27 20.09
CA GLU A 60 8.73 -5.46 20.89
C GLU A 60 7.38 -5.32 21.58
N SER A 61 6.97 -4.08 21.89
CA SER A 61 5.68 -3.81 22.55
C SER A 61 4.58 -3.48 21.57
N PHE A 62 4.90 -2.91 20.39
CA PHE A 62 3.90 -2.52 19.40
C PHE A 62 3.07 -3.72 18.91
N ASN A 63 1.74 -3.58 18.89
CA ASN A 63 0.85 -4.58 18.32
C ASN A 63 0.94 -4.56 16.78
N TRP A 64 1.77 -5.42 16.20
CA TRP A 64 2.00 -5.50 14.75
C TRP A 64 0.77 -5.84 13.90
N ARG A 65 -0.31 -6.37 14.51
CA ARG A 65 -1.63 -6.47 13.84
C ARG A 65 -2.18 -5.10 13.42
N SER A 66 -1.68 -4.04 14.04
CA SER A 66 -2.02 -2.64 13.80
C SER A 66 -1.02 -1.91 12.89
N CYS A 67 -0.10 -2.60 12.21
CA CYS A 67 0.93 -1.95 11.36
C CYS A 67 0.36 -1.03 10.28
N ALA A 68 -0.90 -1.24 9.84
CA ALA A 68 -1.64 -0.33 8.97
C ALA A 68 -1.65 1.13 9.47
N ALA A 69 -1.64 1.33 10.79
CA ALA A 69 -1.59 2.65 11.39
C ALA A 69 -0.20 3.30 11.23
N LEU A 70 0.88 2.53 11.39
CA LEU A 70 2.25 3.00 11.13
C LEU A 70 2.40 3.45 9.68
N THR A 71 1.93 2.63 8.74
CA THR A 71 1.97 2.93 7.31
C THR A 71 1.25 4.24 6.96
N ARG A 72 0.10 4.49 7.60
CA ARG A 72 -0.73 5.67 7.29
C ARG A 72 -0.25 6.94 7.98
N TYR A 73 0.21 6.85 9.21
CA TYR A 73 0.42 8.02 10.08
C TYR A 73 1.89 8.26 10.46
N CYS A 74 2.73 7.22 10.42
CA CYS A 74 4.15 7.27 10.81
C CYS A 74 5.07 7.14 9.59
N ARG A 75 4.65 7.64 8.41
CA ARG A 75 5.45 7.58 7.17
C ARG A 75 6.83 8.25 7.32
N ARG A 76 6.93 9.34 8.10
CA ARG A 76 8.20 10.05 8.33
C ARG A 76 9.27 9.15 8.93
N ASP A 77 8.84 8.21 9.77
CA ASP A 77 9.71 7.34 10.55
C ASP A 77 9.83 5.94 9.94
N PHE A 78 9.52 5.81 8.64
CA PHE A 78 9.47 4.52 7.92
C PHE A 78 10.72 3.66 8.12
N ALA A 79 11.91 4.26 7.98
CA ALA A 79 13.18 3.54 8.14
C ALA A 79 13.40 3.01 9.56
N VAL A 80 12.69 3.55 10.57
CA VAL A 80 12.82 3.15 11.98
C VAL A 80 11.88 2.01 12.33
N TRP A 81 10.64 2.03 11.83
CA TRP A 81 9.67 0.98 12.14
C TRP A 81 9.58 -0.12 11.11
N TRP A 82 10.13 0.03 9.91
CA TRP A 82 10.01 -0.99 8.89
C TRP A 82 10.72 -2.27 9.31
N ASP A 83 9.95 -3.36 9.41
CA ASP A 83 10.43 -4.70 9.69
C ASP A 83 9.60 -5.68 8.83
N PRO A 84 10.17 -6.26 7.76
CA PRO A 84 9.43 -7.13 6.84
C PRO A 84 9.00 -8.47 7.49
N GLU A 85 9.65 -8.89 8.58
CA GLU A 85 9.30 -10.11 9.31
C GLU A 85 8.12 -9.90 10.25
N LYS A 86 8.01 -8.70 10.84
CA LYS A 86 6.88 -8.34 11.70
C LYS A 86 5.73 -7.70 10.93
N PHE A 87 5.96 -7.20 9.73
CA PHE A 87 4.92 -6.58 8.92
C PHE A 87 3.85 -7.59 8.49
N HIS A 88 2.57 -7.24 8.70
CA HIS A 88 1.46 -8.07 8.25
C HIS A 88 1.22 -7.88 6.75
N TRP A 89 1.53 -8.88 5.92
CA TRP A 89 1.41 -8.86 4.45
C TRP A 89 0.00 -9.21 3.94
N ASN A 90 -1.04 -8.50 4.40
CA ASN A 90 -2.41 -8.66 3.88
C ASN A 90 -2.79 -7.53 2.91
N THR A 91 -3.86 -7.74 2.14
CA THR A 91 -4.37 -6.77 1.15
C THR A 91 -4.56 -5.36 1.72
N ARG A 92 -5.10 -5.23 2.94
CA ARG A 92 -5.36 -3.90 3.53
C ARG A 92 -4.07 -3.14 3.82
N THR A 93 -3.09 -3.81 4.41
CA THR A 93 -1.81 -3.20 4.82
C THR A 93 -0.91 -2.96 3.61
N VAL A 94 -0.83 -3.90 2.67
CA VAL A 94 -0.07 -3.74 1.41
C VAL A 94 -0.62 -2.59 0.58
N ARG A 95 -1.94 -2.47 0.45
CA ARG A 95 -2.56 -1.30 -0.20
C ARG A 95 -2.12 0.01 0.43
N LEU A 96 -2.08 0.09 1.77
CA LEU A 96 -1.63 1.29 2.46
C LEU A 96 -0.13 1.53 2.23
N LEU A 97 0.67 0.47 2.15
CA LEU A 97 2.11 0.54 1.89
C LEU A 97 2.37 1.13 0.51
N THR A 98 1.69 0.62 -0.52
CA THR A 98 1.75 1.16 -1.88
C THR A 98 1.32 2.63 -1.92
N LYS A 99 0.21 2.98 -1.26
CA LYS A 99 -0.36 4.33 -1.32
C LYS A 99 0.44 5.38 -0.53
N HIS A 100 0.87 5.05 0.68
CA HIS A 100 1.48 6.02 1.60
C HIS A 100 3.00 5.92 1.65
N CYS A 101 3.56 4.74 1.39
CA CYS A 101 4.98 4.44 1.48
C CYS A 101 5.57 4.06 0.11
N GLY A 102 4.88 4.33 -1.00
CA GLY A 102 5.35 4.04 -2.35
C GLY A 102 6.73 4.63 -2.69
N VAL A 103 7.10 5.76 -2.10
CA VAL A 103 8.44 6.36 -2.26
C VAL A 103 9.57 5.49 -1.71
N PHE A 104 9.25 4.56 -0.80
CA PHE A 104 10.20 3.65 -0.16
C PHE A 104 10.15 2.25 -0.80
N LEU A 105 9.66 2.12 -2.03
CA LEU A 105 9.50 0.83 -2.71
C LEU A 105 10.79 0.00 -2.68
N ASP A 106 11.96 0.61 -2.90
CA ASP A 106 13.25 -0.09 -2.86
C ASP A 106 13.58 -0.74 -1.51
N THR A 107 12.93 -0.27 -0.44
CA THR A 107 13.14 -0.78 0.93
C THR A 107 12.15 -1.87 1.29
N TRP A 108 10.88 -1.71 0.92
CA TRP A 108 9.84 -2.65 1.34
C TRP A 108 9.45 -3.67 0.29
N TRP A 109 9.86 -3.51 -0.96
CA TRP A 109 9.48 -4.43 -2.01
C TRP A 109 10.00 -5.84 -1.73
N ASP A 110 9.06 -6.78 -1.58
CA ASP A 110 9.33 -8.21 -1.47
C ASP A 110 8.35 -8.95 -2.36
N SER A 111 8.84 -9.37 -3.52
CA SER A 111 8.06 -10.12 -4.52
C SER A 111 7.53 -11.45 -3.97
N ALA A 112 8.20 -12.09 -3.01
CA ALA A 112 7.76 -13.36 -2.43
C ALA A 112 6.60 -13.17 -1.43
N ARG A 113 6.58 -12.05 -0.70
CA ARG A 113 5.52 -11.73 0.27
C ARG A 113 4.37 -10.93 -0.32
N PHE A 114 4.57 -10.28 -1.46
CA PHE A 114 3.54 -9.44 -2.08
C PHE A 114 2.31 -10.26 -2.52
N PRO A 115 1.08 -9.84 -2.16
CA PRO A 115 -0.16 -10.51 -2.55
C PRO A 115 -0.56 -10.18 -4.00
N TRP A 116 0.16 -10.77 -4.95
CA TRP A 116 0.01 -10.55 -6.39
C TRP A 116 -1.44 -10.56 -6.86
N LYS A 117 -2.19 -11.62 -6.54
CA LYS A 117 -3.57 -11.81 -7.02
C LYS A 117 -4.54 -10.70 -6.61
N THR A 118 -4.37 -10.10 -5.43
CA THR A 118 -5.32 -9.11 -4.89
C THR A 118 -4.86 -7.68 -5.04
N ASP A 119 -3.55 -7.43 -5.10
CA ASP A 119 -3.00 -6.08 -4.93
C ASP A 119 -2.15 -5.58 -6.11
N THR A 120 -1.93 -6.39 -7.14
CA THR A 120 -1.17 -5.96 -8.34
C THR A 120 -1.74 -4.68 -8.97
N GLY A 121 -3.07 -4.50 -8.96
CA GLY A 121 -3.68 -3.27 -9.46
C GLY A 121 -3.22 -2.00 -8.75
N TYR A 122 -2.81 -2.08 -7.47
CA TYR A 122 -2.20 -0.93 -6.79
C TYR A 122 -0.77 -0.65 -7.28
N LEU A 123 0.04 -1.67 -7.59
CA LEU A 123 1.36 -1.47 -8.20
C LEU A 123 1.23 -0.81 -9.57
N VAL A 124 0.34 -1.34 -10.40
CA VAL A 124 0.09 -0.84 -11.76
C VAL A 124 -0.42 0.61 -11.72
N ARG A 125 -1.36 0.94 -10.82
CA ARG A 125 -1.97 2.28 -10.80
C ARG A 125 -1.13 3.32 -10.08
N GLU A 126 -0.56 2.98 -8.93
CA GLU A 126 0.11 3.97 -8.06
C GLU A 126 1.62 4.00 -8.28
N LEU A 127 2.23 2.88 -8.70
CA LEU A 127 3.67 2.70 -8.83
C LEU A 127 4.10 2.35 -10.27
N SER A 128 3.31 2.69 -11.29
CA SER A 128 3.71 2.48 -12.69
C SER A 128 5.04 3.15 -13.04
N HIS A 129 5.36 4.29 -12.42
CA HIS A 129 6.63 4.97 -12.61
C HIS A 129 7.85 4.16 -12.12
N ARG A 130 7.63 3.12 -11.29
CA ARG A 130 8.63 2.20 -10.75
C ARG A 130 8.49 0.77 -11.28
N PHE A 131 7.88 0.60 -12.46
CA PHE A 131 7.61 -0.70 -13.08
C PHE A 131 8.81 -1.65 -13.03
N ASP A 132 10.00 -1.17 -13.41
CA ASP A 132 11.23 -1.98 -13.47
C ASP A 132 11.64 -2.58 -12.11
N THR A 133 11.18 -1.99 -11.00
CA THR A 133 11.44 -2.49 -9.65
C THR A 133 10.52 -3.64 -9.28
N TRP A 134 9.23 -3.53 -9.61
CA TRP A 134 8.22 -4.48 -9.15
C TRP A 134 7.79 -5.50 -10.21
N TRP A 135 8.08 -5.29 -11.49
CA TRP A 135 7.66 -6.19 -12.54
C TRP A 135 8.21 -7.60 -12.33
N ASN A 136 7.32 -8.58 -12.45
CA ASN A 136 7.67 -10.00 -12.44
C ASN A 136 6.61 -10.74 -13.25
N GLU A 137 6.99 -11.20 -14.44
CA GLU A 137 6.09 -11.85 -15.39
C GLU A 137 5.49 -13.14 -14.83
N ASP A 138 6.32 -13.99 -14.22
CA ASP A 138 5.91 -15.29 -13.66
C ASP A 138 4.85 -15.16 -12.55
N LYS A 139 4.85 -14.03 -11.84
CA LYS A 139 3.91 -13.76 -10.74
C LYS A 139 2.77 -12.83 -11.13
N PHE A 140 2.83 -12.19 -12.30
CA PHE A 140 1.79 -11.27 -12.72
C PHE A 140 0.46 -12.03 -12.85
N PRO A 141 -0.64 -11.55 -12.23
CA PRO A 141 -1.87 -12.31 -12.12
C PRO A 141 -2.75 -12.14 -13.36
N TRP A 142 -2.28 -12.65 -14.51
CA TRP A 142 -3.03 -12.68 -15.77
C TRP A 142 -4.45 -13.25 -15.57
N GLY A 143 -5.43 -12.69 -16.26
CA GLY A 143 -6.85 -13.04 -16.22
C GLY A 143 -7.58 -12.60 -14.96
N THR A 144 -6.93 -11.90 -14.02
CA THR A 144 -7.56 -11.48 -12.77
C THR A 144 -8.16 -10.08 -12.84
N MET A 145 -9.11 -9.82 -11.94
CA MET A 145 -9.85 -8.55 -11.87
C MET A 145 -9.40 -7.74 -10.66
N PHE A 146 -9.20 -6.44 -10.86
CA PHE A 146 -8.98 -5.45 -9.82
C PHE A 146 -10.01 -4.33 -9.94
N CYS A 147 -10.82 -4.12 -8.90
CA CYS A 147 -11.94 -3.16 -8.93
C CYS A 147 -12.85 -3.33 -10.17
N ASN A 148 -13.16 -4.58 -10.55
CA ASN A 148 -13.93 -4.94 -11.74
C ASN A 148 -13.28 -4.55 -13.09
N VAL A 149 -11.96 -4.34 -13.11
CA VAL A 149 -11.18 -4.10 -14.33
C VAL A 149 -10.12 -5.19 -14.45
N PRO A 150 -9.95 -5.85 -15.61
CA PRO A 150 -8.85 -6.80 -15.80
C PRO A 150 -7.50 -6.12 -15.58
N VAL A 151 -6.57 -6.79 -14.90
CA VAL A 151 -5.26 -6.19 -14.58
C VAL A 151 -4.44 -5.84 -15.82
N GLU A 152 -4.66 -6.54 -16.93
CA GLU A 152 -4.04 -6.28 -18.23
C GLU A 152 -4.54 -4.97 -18.83
N HIS A 153 -5.82 -4.65 -18.65
CA HIS A 153 -6.36 -3.36 -19.09
C HIS A 153 -5.69 -2.22 -18.31
N MET A 154 -5.42 -2.44 -17.02
CA MET A 154 -4.65 -1.49 -16.21
C MET A 154 -3.20 -1.40 -16.68
N LEU A 155 -2.59 -2.52 -17.08
CA LEU A 155 -1.22 -2.56 -17.59
C LEU A 155 -1.08 -1.71 -18.86
N VAL A 156 -1.99 -1.88 -19.82
CA VAL A 156 -2.04 -1.05 -21.04
C VAL A 156 -2.20 0.43 -20.66
N LYS A 157 -3.12 0.75 -19.74
CA LYS A 157 -3.45 2.13 -19.39
C LYS A 157 -2.36 2.87 -18.61
N TYR A 158 -1.77 2.23 -17.61
CA TYR A 158 -0.86 2.90 -16.68
C TYR A 158 0.61 2.59 -16.95
N CYS A 159 0.91 1.49 -17.65
CA CYS A 159 2.27 1.02 -17.93
C CYS A 159 2.54 0.93 -19.44
N SER A 160 1.85 1.73 -20.27
CA SER A 160 2.05 1.79 -21.73
C SER A 160 3.50 2.04 -22.14
N LYS A 161 4.24 2.87 -21.39
CA LYS A 161 5.67 3.13 -21.63
C LYS A 161 6.55 1.88 -21.52
N TYR A 162 6.07 0.82 -20.86
CA TYR A 162 6.76 -0.45 -20.69
C TYR A 162 6.21 -1.55 -21.61
N LEU A 163 5.39 -1.18 -22.61
CA LEU A 163 4.82 -2.12 -23.58
C LEU A 163 5.86 -3.11 -24.16
N PRO A 164 7.09 -2.72 -24.55
CA PRO A 164 8.06 -3.69 -25.08
C PRO A 164 8.45 -4.79 -24.10
N VAL A 165 8.28 -4.56 -22.78
CA VAL A 165 8.63 -5.51 -21.72
C VAL A 165 7.52 -6.53 -21.49
N TRP A 166 6.27 -6.09 -21.40
CA TRP A 166 5.15 -6.96 -21.02
C TRP A 166 4.27 -7.42 -22.19
N TYR A 167 4.33 -6.78 -23.34
CA TYR A 167 3.53 -7.17 -24.51
C TYR A 167 3.88 -8.57 -25.05
N PRO A 168 5.17 -8.97 -25.13
CA PRO A 168 5.53 -10.30 -25.62
C PRO A 168 5.14 -11.44 -24.69
N SER A 169 4.65 -11.13 -23.49
CA SER A 169 4.36 -12.11 -22.45
C SER A 169 3.30 -13.09 -22.87
N GLU A 170 3.54 -14.39 -22.66
CA GLU A 170 2.61 -15.45 -23.05
C GLU A 170 1.25 -15.34 -22.35
N GLY A 171 1.21 -14.75 -21.16
CA GLY A 171 -0.03 -14.49 -20.41
C GLY A 171 -0.84 -13.29 -20.92
N PHE A 172 -0.28 -12.45 -21.80
CA PHE A 172 -0.99 -11.31 -22.38
C PHE A 172 -1.77 -11.75 -23.61
N HIS A 173 -3.09 -11.57 -23.57
CA HIS A 173 -3.97 -11.99 -24.66
C HIS A 173 -4.80 -10.83 -25.20
N LEU A 174 -4.87 -10.75 -26.52
CA LEU A 174 -5.69 -9.75 -27.20
C LEU A 174 -7.18 -10.05 -26.99
N SER A 175 -7.90 -9.00 -26.61
CA SER A 175 -9.36 -8.93 -26.61
C SER A 175 -9.79 -7.68 -27.37
N GLU A 176 -11.07 -7.57 -27.71
CA GLU A 176 -11.56 -6.35 -28.37
C GLU A 176 -11.33 -5.09 -27.52
N ALA A 177 -11.51 -5.22 -26.19
CA ALA A 177 -11.25 -4.13 -25.26
C ALA A 177 -9.76 -3.77 -25.18
N ILE A 178 -8.85 -4.75 -25.08
CA ILE A 178 -7.40 -4.54 -25.11
C ILE A 178 -6.99 -3.86 -26.42
N CYS A 179 -7.51 -4.30 -27.55
CA CYS A 179 -7.19 -3.73 -28.86
C CYS A 179 -7.58 -2.24 -28.94
N ASN A 180 -8.74 -1.88 -28.38
CA ASN A 180 -9.16 -0.47 -28.32
C ASN A 180 -8.27 0.34 -27.38
N LEU A 181 -7.85 -0.23 -26.24
CA LEU A 181 -6.92 0.42 -25.32
C LEU A 181 -5.52 0.60 -25.94
N LEU A 182 -4.99 -0.37 -26.67
CA LEU A 182 -3.69 -0.24 -27.33
C LEU A 182 -3.69 0.91 -28.36
N LYS A 183 -4.80 1.11 -29.07
CA LYS A 183 -4.96 2.25 -29.98
C LYS A 183 -4.93 3.60 -29.26
N THR A 184 -5.54 3.70 -28.08
CA THR A 184 -5.64 4.96 -27.34
C THR A 184 -4.40 5.26 -26.50
N GLU A 185 -3.85 4.25 -25.83
CA GLU A 185 -2.78 4.41 -24.83
C GLU A 185 -1.38 4.09 -25.36
N CYS A 186 -1.28 3.33 -26.45
CA CYS A 186 -0.01 2.80 -26.99
C CYS A 186 0.21 3.17 -28.47
N GLY A 187 -0.33 4.31 -28.91
CA GLY A 187 -0.21 4.77 -30.31
C GLY A 187 1.24 4.99 -30.77
N ASP A 188 2.11 5.43 -29.86
CA ASP A 188 3.53 5.70 -30.14
C ASP A 188 4.36 4.42 -30.38
N LEU A 189 3.83 3.26 -29.98
CA LEU A 189 4.48 1.95 -30.11
C LEU A 189 3.67 0.99 -31.00
N LYS A 190 2.94 1.56 -31.98
CA LYS A 190 2.05 0.81 -32.87
C LYS A 190 2.72 -0.33 -33.60
N GLU A 191 4.00 -0.20 -33.93
CA GLU A 191 4.81 -1.20 -34.62
C GLU A 191 4.91 -2.52 -33.84
N LEU A 192 4.74 -2.48 -32.52
CA LEU A 192 4.78 -3.69 -31.68
C LEU A 192 3.48 -4.49 -31.73
N TRP A 193 2.32 -3.84 -31.88
CA TRP A 193 1.02 -4.50 -31.71
C TRP A 193 0.11 -4.48 -32.94
N ALA A 194 0.36 -3.60 -33.93
CA ALA A 194 -0.55 -3.40 -35.05
C ALA A 194 -0.73 -4.66 -35.92
N ARG A 195 0.32 -5.46 -36.09
CA ARG A 195 0.26 -6.72 -36.84
C ARG A 195 -0.65 -7.71 -36.14
N ASP A 196 -0.45 -7.93 -34.85
CA ASP A 196 -1.21 -8.92 -34.08
C ASP A 196 -2.67 -8.48 -33.93
N TYR A 197 -2.91 -7.16 -33.80
CA TYR A 197 -4.24 -6.57 -33.90
C TYR A 197 -4.94 -6.91 -35.22
N PHE A 198 -4.24 -6.75 -36.35
CA PHE A 198 -4.79 -7.08 -37.66
C PHE A 198 -5.12 -8.56 -37.78
N LEU A 199 -4.22 -9.45 -37.32
CA LEU A 199 -4.46 -10.89 -37.31
C LEU A 199 -5.66 -11.28 -36.43
N TYR A 200 -5.76 -10.70 -35.22
CA TYR A 200 -6.91 -10.91 -34.32
C TYR A 200 -8.24 -10.52 -34.98
N ARG A 201 -8.26 -9.42 -35.74
CA ARG A 201 -9.44 -8.95 -36.48
C ARG A 201 -9.84 -9.86 -37.64
N LEU A 202 -8.89 -10.54 -38.26
CA LEU A 202 -9.16 -11.51 -39.34
C LEU A 202 -9.63 -12.86 -38.82
N SER A 203 -9.28 -13.23 -37.58
CA SER A 203 -9.69 -14.50 -36.95
C SER A 203 -11.09 -14.47 -36.31
N LYS A 204 -11.78 -13.33 -36.35
CA LYS A 204 -13.12 -13.10 -35.82
C LYS A 204 -14.16 -13.17 -36.92
#